data_AF-A0A7C3AM68-F1
#
_entry.id   AF-A0A7C3AM68-F1
#
_cell.length_a   1.000
_cell.length_b   1.000
_cell.length_c   1.000
_cell.angle_alpha   90.00
_cell.angle_beta   90.00
_cell.angle_gamma   90.00
#
_symmetry.space_group_name_H-M   'P 1'
#
loop_
_entity.id
_entity.type
_entity.pdbx_description
1 polymer ?
#
loop_
_entity_poly.entity_id
_entity_poly.type
_entity_poly.pdbx_seq_one_letter_code
_entity_poly.pdbx_strand_id
1 'polypeptide(L)'
;MPEPFDDFINSLLLEVDEHGQETGRIVGVEMALLDFDRWDALPKLDVLWQLPGQEPLPLEELLKREQRRLRQQAHEVSLTRP
;
A
#
# COMPACT_ATOMS: atom_id res chain seq x y z
N MET A 1 -9.82 -23.47 -0.97
CA MET A 1 -9.64 -22.38 -1.96
C MET A 1 -8.32 -21.73 -1.57
N PRO A 2 -7.31 -21.62 -2.45
CA PRO A 2 -6.08 -20.92 -2.06
C PRO A 2 -6.46 -19.48 -1.69
N GLU A 3 -5.92 -18.97 -0.59
CA GLU A 3 -6.13 -17.58 -0.22
C GLU A 3 -5.39 -16.72 -1.25
N PRO A 4 -6.02 -15.67 -1.82
CA PRO A 4 -5.48 -14.95 -2.99
C PRO A 4 -4.18 -14.17 -2.71
N PHE A 5 -3.60 -14.31 -1.52
CA PHE A 5 -2.52 -13.48 -1.04
C PHE A 5 -1.34 -14.25 -0.41
N ASP A 6 -1.40 -15.59 -0.34
CA ASP A 6 -0.40 -16.41 0.39
C ASP A 6 1.06 -16.19 -0.06
N ASP A 7 1.28 -15.83 -1.33
CA ASP A 7 2.63 -15.66 -1.88
C ASP A 7 3.22 -14.24 -1.66
N PHE A 8 2.42 -13.27 -1.19
CA PHE A 8 2.82 -11.85 -1.15
C PHE A 8 2.59 -11.15 0.20
N ILE A 9 1.88 -11.79 1.13
CA ILE A 9 1.68 -11.28 2.49
C ILE A 9 2.84 -11.69 3.37
N ASN A 10 3.51 -10.70 3.95
CA ASN A 10 4.48 -10.94 5.00
C ASN A 10 3.79 -11.18 6.34
N SER A 11 2.77 -10.37 6.64
CA SER A 11 2.10 -10.38 7.94
C SER A 11 0.64 -9.97 7.78
N LEU A 12 -0.25 -10.58 8.57
CA LEU A 12 -1.59 -10.06 8.79
C LEU A 12 -1.56 -9.13 10.01
N LEU A 13 -2.20 -7.96 9.90
CA LEU A 13 -2.41 -7.07 11.04
C LEU A 13 -3.78 -7.38 11.64
N LEU A 14 -3.77 -7.87 12.87
CA LEU A 14 -4.98 -8.19 13.62
C LEU A 14 -5.39 -7.00 14.49
N GLU A 15 -6.70 -6.83 14.64
CA GLU A 15 -7.28 -5.91 15.61
C GLU A 15 -6.87 -6.35 17.01
N VAL A 16 -6.56 -5.37 17.86
CA VAL A 16 -6.34 -5.59 19.29
C VAL A 16 -7.48 -4.96 20.08
N ASP A 17 -7.85 -5.60 21.19
CA ASP A 17 -8.83 -5.05 22.13
C ASP A 17 -8.23 -3.95 23.02
N GLU A 18 -9.05 -3.43 23.94
CA GLU A 18 -8.64 -2.38 24.90
C GLU A 18 -7.49 -2.80 25.84
N HIS A 19 -7.20 -4.11 25.92
CA HIS A 19 -6.13 -4.69 26.73
C HIS A 19 -4.91 -5.09 25.87
N GLY A 20 -4.92 -4.78 24.57
CA GLY A 20 -3.85 -5.10 23.64
C GLY A 20 -3.81 -6.58 23.22
N GLN A 21 -4.88 -7.34 23.43
CA GLN A 21 -4.99 -8.74 23.00
C GLN A 21 -5.59 -8.82 21.60
N GLU A 22 -5.05 -9.69 20.75
CA GLU A 22 -5.56 -9.90 19.39
C GLU A 22 -7.00 -10.44 19.42
N THR A 23 -7.92 -9.81 18.69
CA THR A 23 -9.34 -10.22 18.61
C THR A 23 -9.56 -11.31 17.55
N GLY A 24 -8.55 -11.59 16.72
CA GLY A 24 -8.64 -12.48 15.57
C GLY A 24 -9.26 -11.83 14.32
N ARG A 25 -9.73 -10.59 14.41
CA ARG A 25 -10.21 -9.83 13.24
C ARG A 25 -9.03 -9.25 12.46
N ILE A 26 -8.94 -9.55 11.17
CA ILE A 26 -7.95 -8.93 10.28
C ILE A 26 -8.38 -7.48 10.00
N VAL A 27 -7.49 -6.52 10.31
CA VAL A 27 -7.68 -5.08 10.04
C VAL A 27 -6.70 -4.54 9.02
N GLY A 28 -5.67 -5.29 8.69
CA GLY A 28 -4.70 -4.91 7.68
C GLY A 28 -3.86 -6.07 7.20
N VAL A 29 -3.09 -5.80 6.17
CA VAL A 29 -2.15 -6.73 5.56
C VAL A 29 -0.85 -5.97 5.33
N GLU A 30 0.26 -6.55 5.77
CA GLU A 30 1.60 -6.08 5.45
C GLU A 30 2.12 -6.90 4.27
N MET A 31 2.57 -6.19 3.23
CA MET A 31 3.20 -6.80 2.06
C MET A 31 4.63 -6.25 1.94
N ALA A 32 5.62 -7.10 1.70
CA ALA A 32 6.96 -6.66 1.27
C ALA A 32 6.93 -6.21 -0.19
N LEU A 33 6.24 -5.10 -0.46
CA LEU A 33 6.27 -4.46 -1.77
C LEU A 33 7.47 -3.52 -1.93
N LEU A 34 8.28 -3.30 -0.89
CA LEU A 34 9.09 -2.08 -0.80
C LEU A 34 10.47 -2.13 -1.47
N ASP A 35 10.93 -3.30 -1.92
CA ASP A 35 12.21 -3.45 -2.63
C ASP A 35 11.99 -3.69 -4.15
N PHE A 36 11.18 -2.85 -4.81
CA PHE A 36 11.01 -2.92 -6.26
C PHE A 36 11.71 -1.76 -6.97
N ASP A 37 12.69 -2.08 -7.81
CA ASP A 37 13.42 -1.10 -8.63
C ASP A 37 12.71 -0.79 -9.97
N ARG A 38 11.70 -1.60 -10.35
CA ARG A 38 11.06 -1.56 -11.67
C ARG A 38 9.57 -1.84 -11.58
N TRP A 39 8.75 -1.08 -12.32
CA TRP A 39 7.29 -1.24 -12.35
C TRP A 39 6.85 -2.66 -12.73
N ASP A 40 7.53 -3.30 -13.68
CA ASP A 40 7.22 -4.66 -14.12
C ASP A 40 7.47 -5.73 -13.03
N ALA A 41 8.20 -5.39 -11.97
CA ALA A 41 8.49 -6.27 -10.84
C ALA A 41 7.41 -6.20 -9.75
N LEU A 42 6.44 -5.28 -9.86
CA LEU A 42 5.31 -5.26 -8.95
C LEU A 42 4.44 -6.51 -9.15
N PRO A 43 4.01 -7.16 -8.05
CA PRO A 43 3.11 -8.29 -8.15
C PRO A 43 1.78 -7.86 -8.77
N LYS A 44 1.31 -8.68 -9.72
CA LYS A 44 0.04 -8.47 -10.39
C LYS A 44 -1.06 -9.10 -9.56
N LEU A 45 -1.68 -8.28 -8.71
CA LEU A 45 -2.80 -8.68 -7.87
C LEU A 45 -4.10 -8.31 -8.58
N ASP A 46 -5.03 -9.25 -8.69
CA ASP A 46 -6.38 -9.02 -9.25
C ASP A 46 -7.32 -8.39 -8.20
N VAL A 47 -6.83 -7.32 -7.56
CA VAL A 47 -7.55 -6.58 -6.53
C VAL A 47 -7.32 -5.08 -6.72
N LEU A 48 -8.34 -4.28 -6.39
CA LEU A 48 -8.25 -2.83 -6.41
C LEU A 48 -7.84 -2.30 -5.03
N TRP A 49 -6.92 -1.34 -5.04
CA TRP A 49 -6.37 -0.68 -3.88
C TRP A 49 -6.91 0.74 -3.76
N GLN A 50 -7.20 1.17 -2.54
CA GLN A 50 -7.77 2.48 -2.28
C GLN A 50 -7.03 3.19 -1.15
N LEU A 51 -6.58 4.41 -1.41
CA LEU A 51 -6.14 5.34 -0.36
C LEU A 51 -7.33 6.17 0.14
N PRO A 52 -7.32 6.63 1.41
CA PRO A 52 -8.39 7.46 1.95
C PRO A 52 -8.72 8.65 1.06
N GLY A 53 -9.99 8.79 0.69
CA GLY A 53 -10.49 9.89 -0.15
C GLY A 53 -10.16 9.79 -1.63
N GLN A 54 -9.62 8.66 -2.11
CA GLN A 54 -9.33 8.43 -3.52
C GLN A 54 -10.18 7.29 -4.09
N GLU A 55 -10.35 7.23 -5.40
CA GLU A 55 -11.00 6.09 -6.07
C GLU A 55 -10.10 4.83 -6.02
N PRO A 56 -10.71 3.62 -5.94
CA PRO A 56 -9.98 2.36 -6.03
C PRO A 56 -9.29 2.17 -7.38
N LEU A 57 -8.03 1.73 -7.39
CA LEU A 57 -7.22 1.53 -8.58
C LEU A 57 -6.33 0.29 -8.46
N PRO A 58 -5.85 -0.29 -9.57
CA PRO A 58 -4.78 -1.27 -9.53
C PRO A 58 -3.54 -0.71 -8.78
N LEU A 59 -2.84 -1.57 -8.04
CA LEU A 59 -1.72 -1.18 -7.17
C LEU A 59 -0.67 -0.32 -7.90
N GLU A 60 -0.26 -0.76 -9.09
CA GLU A 60 0.73 -0.06 -9.91
C GLU A 60 0.28 1.37 -10.25
N GLU A 61 -0.97 1.54 -10.68
CA GLU A 61 -1.52 2.84 -11.05
C GLU A 61 -1.71 3.76 -9.84
N LEU A 62 -2.11 3.20 -8.70
CA LEU A 62 -2.18 3.91 -7.42
C LEU A 62 -0.79 4.45 -7.02
N LEU A 63 0.24 3.60 -7.05
CA LEU A 63 1.61 3.98 -6.69
C LEU A 63 2.20 5.01 -7.67
N LYS A 64 1.95 4.88 -8.98
CA LYS A 64 2.35 5.88 -9.97
C LYS A 64 1.69 7.24 -9.72
N ARG A 65 0.40 7.25 -9.35
CA ARG A 65 -0.31 8.49 -8.99
C ARG A 65 0.33 9.16 -7.77
N GLU A 66 0.58 8.40 -6.71
CA GLU A 66 1.22 8.91 -5.50
C GLU A 66 2.65 9.40 -5.77
N GLN A 67 3.44 8.67 -6.57
CA GLN A 67 4.78 9.12 -6.95
C GLN A 67 4.74 10.48 -7.68
N ARG A 68 3.80 10.69 -8.60
CA ARG A 68 3.63 11.99 -9.29
C ARG A 68 3.28 13.10 -8.29
N ARG A 69 2.33 12.84 -7.38
CA ARG A 69 1.92 13.79 -6.34
C ARG A 69 3.09 14.18 -5.43
N LEU A 70 3.86 13.19 -4.95
CA LEU A 70 5.02 13.42 -4.09
C LEU A 70 6.12 14.20 -4.82
N ARG A 71 6.35 13.92 -6.11
CA ARG A 71 7.32 14.70 -6.92
C ARG A 71 6.89 16.15 -7.08
N GLN A 72 5.61 16.41 -7.30
CA GLN A 72 5.08 17.78 -7.38
C GLN A 72 5.24 18.52 -6.05
N GLN A 73 4.89 17.88 -4.93
CA GLN A 73 5.09 18.44 -3.59
C GLN A 73 6.56 18.73 -3.30
N ALA A 74 7.47 17.81 -3.63
CA ALA A 74 8.90 18.03 -3.46
C ALA A 74 9.41 19.21 -4.34
N HIS A 75 8.89 19.35 -5.55
CA HIS A 75 9.22 20.47 -6.44
C HIS A 75 8.74 21.81 -5.87
N GLU A 76 7.50 21.88 -5.37
CA GLU A 76 6.93 23.07 -4.73
C GLU A 76 7.69 23.46 -3.45
N VAL A 77 8.06 22.48 -2.63
CA VAL A 77 8.90 22.70 -1.42
C VAL A 77 10.30 23.18 -1.80
N SER A 78 10.88 22.67 -2.89
CA SER A 78 12.19 23.13 -3.37
C SER A 78 12.16 24.55 -3.93
N LEU A 79 11.02 25.02 -4.45
CA LEU A 79 10.85 26.37 -4.99
C LEU A 79 10.51 27.41 -3.90
N THR A 80 10.06 26.97 -2.73
CA THR A 80 9.67 27.82 -1.60
C THR A 80 10.75 27.94 -0.51
N ARG A 81 11.88 27.24 -0.67
CA ARG A 81 13.04 27.36 0.21
C ARG A 81 14.04 28.37 -0.41
N PRO A 82 14.34 29.50 0.26
CA PRO A 82 15.24 30.54 -0.25
C PRO A 82 16.71 30.09 -0.33
#